data_AF-A0AAE0T663-F1
#
_entry.id   AF-A0AAE0T663-F1
#
_cell.length_a   1.000
_cell.length_b   1.000
_cell.length_c   1.000
_cell.angle_alpha   90.00
_cell.angle_beta   90.00
_cell.angle_gamma   90.00
#
_symmetry.space_group_name_H-M   'P 1'
#
loop_
_entity.id
_entity.type
_entity.pdbx_description
1 polymer ?
#
loop_
_entity_poly.entity_id
_entity_poly.type
_entity_poly.pdbx_seq_one_letter_code
_entity_poly.pdbx_strand_id
1 'polypeptide(L)'
;MAKSKKKKNYRLKTNRAAAKRYKVLKSAMRVKRAVNAKKKKRTYFKAAKGYQGGRSRLLRTVKEAVERAWCYAYRDRKVRKRDFRRLWIVRINAAAREFGVSYSKLIGALKKSNIILDRKMLAVIAYSDSNTFKSILEKAGVKIS
;
A
#
# COMPACT_ATOMS: atom_id res chain seq x y z
N MET A 1 -75.51 -17.52 29.22
CA MET A 1 -74.71 -17.13 30.40
C MET A 1 -73.30 -16.70 29.97
N ALA A 2 -73.09 -15.40 29.71
CA ALA A 2 -71.80 -14.86 29.28
C ALA A 2 -71.02 -14.31 30.49
N LYS A 3 -69.86 -14.89 30.80
CA LYS A 3 -68.98 -14.43 31.88
C LYS A 3 -68.33 -13.08 31.49
N SER A 4 -68.82 -12.00 32.11
CA SER A 4 -68.29 -10.64 31.97
C SER A 4 -66.82 -10.56 32.39
N LYS A 5 -65.92 -10.36 31.42
CA LYS A 5 -64.51 -10.05 31.67
C LYS A 5 -64.43 -8.58 32.12
N LYS A 6 -64.34 -8.34 33.43
CA LYS A 6 -64.01 -7.02 34.00
C LYS A 6 -62.73 -6.48 33.36
N LYS A 7 -62.85 -5.44 32.51
CA LYS A 7 -61.71 -4.63 32.06
C LYS A 7 -61.11 -3.94 33.30
N LYS A 8 -59.98 -4.46 33.81
CA LYS A 8 -59.19 -3.75 34.83
C LYS A 8 -58.63 -2.48 34.17
N ASN A 9 -59.22 -1.34 34.52
CA ASN A 9 -58.73 -0.01 34.20
C ASN A 9 -57.37 0.19 34.92
N TYR A 10 -56.26 -0.01 34.21
CA TYR A 10 -54.95 0.43 34.68
C TYR A 10 -54.87 1.94 34.52
N ARG A 11 -55.41 2.65 35.52
CA ARG A 11 -55.27 4.10 35.69
C ARG A 11 -53.78 4.41 35.78
N LEU A 12 -53.16 4.79 34.65
CA LEU A 12 -51.78 5.28 34.60
C LEU A 12 -51.69 6.62 35.33
N LYS A 13 -51.71 6.60 36.66
CA LYS A 13 -51.20 7.70 37.48
C LYS A 13 -49.68 7.65 37.41
N THR A 14 -49.14 8.27 36.36
CA THR A 14 -47.96 9.16 36.39
C THR A 14 -47.02 9.04 37.60
N ASN A 15 -46.42 7.87 37.81
CA ASN A 15 -45.29 7.76 38.71
C ASN A 15 -44.05 8.34 38.00
N ARG A 16 -43.65 9.56 38.39
CA ARG A 16 -42.38 10.20 37.98
C ARG A 16 -41.19 9.23 38.08
N ALA A 17 -41.24 8.31 39.04
CA ALA A 17 -40.32 7.20 39.23
C ALA A 17 -40.33 6.18 38.08
N ALA A 18 -41.50 5.77 37.58
CA ALA A 18 -41.63 4.85 36.44
C ALA A 18 -41.13 5.50 35.14
N ALA A 19 -41.43 6.79 34.93
CA ALA A 19 -40.91 7.56 33.80
C ALA A 19 -39.39 7.76 33.87
N LYS A 20 -38.81 8.03 35.06
CA LYS A 20 -37.35 8.08 35.28
C LYS A 20 -36.70 6.73 35.01
N ARG A 21 -37.27 5.63 35.53
CA ARG A 21 -36.78 4.26 35.32
C ARG A 21 -36.78 3.87 33.84
N TYR A 22 -37.86 4.16 33.10
CA TYR A 22 -37.91 3.93 31.65
C TYR A 22 -36.86 4.76 30.88
N LYS A 23 -36.64 6.03 31.26
CA LYS A 23 -35.61 6.88 30.66
C LYS A 23 -34.19 6.34 30.90
N VAL A 24 -33.91 5.85 32.10
CA VAL A 24 -32.62 5.23 32.48
C VAL A 24 -32.41 3.91 31.74
N LEU A 25 -33.42 3.03 31.70
CA LEU A 25 -33.35 1.75 30.98
C LEU A 25 -33.18 1.93 29.47
N LYS A 26 -33.90 2.88 28.86
CA LYS A 26 -33.76 3.24 27.44
C LYS A 26 -32.40 3.89 27.13
N SER A 27 -31.82 4.61 28.10
CA SER A 27 -30.44 5.12 28.00
C SER A 27 -29.38 4.02 28.20
N ALA A 28 -29.66 2.97 28.98
CA ALA A 28 -28.77 1.83 29.19
C ALA A 28 -28.70 0.91 27.96
N MET A 29 -29.80 0.77 27.22
CA MET A 29 -29.84 0.07 25.92
C MET A 29 -29.14 0.86 24.79
N ARG A 30 -28.95 2.18 24.94
CA ARG A 30 -28.32 3.04 23.94
C ARG A 30 -26.79 2.99 24.05
N VAL A 31 -26.14 2.28 23.13
CA VAL A 31 -24.67 2.21 23.04
C VAL A 31 -24.07 3.56 22.59
N LYS A 32 -23.19 4.13 23.41
CA LYS A 32 -22.43 5.35 23.08
C LYS A 32 -21.30 5.04 22.11
N ARG A 33 -21.22 5.77 20.99
CA ARG A 33 -20.26 5.51 19.88
C ARG A 33 -18.87 6.18 20.05
N ALA A 34 -18.69 7.01 21.07
CA ALA A 34 -17.54 7.91 21.20
C ALA A 34 -16.18 7.20 21.25
N VAL A 35 -16.08 6.11 22.02
CA VAL A 35 -14.82 5.35 22.20
C VAL A 35 -14.37 4.73 20.89
N ASN A 36 -15.27 4.04 20.17
CA ASN A 36 -14.95 3.38 18.91
C ASN A 36 -14.59 4.39 17.82
N ALA A 37 -15.26 5.53 17.77
CA ALA A 37 -14.91 6.62 16.86
C ALA A 37 -13.50 7.18 17.14
N LYS A 38 -13.13 7.39 18.41
CA LYS A 38 -11.79 7.86 18.80
C LYS A 38 -10.70 6.84 18.46
N LYS A 39 -10.96 5.54 18.63
CA LYS A 39 -10.03 4.46 18.22
C LYS A 39 -9.76 4.51 16.71
N LYS A 40 -10.81 4.55 15.88
CA LYS A 40 -10.68 4.68 14.41
C LYS A 40 -9.94 5.96 14.00
N LYS A 41 -10.25 7.10 14.65
CA LYS A 41 -9.53 8.35 14.39
C LYS A 41 -8.03 8.18 14.64
N ARG A 42 -7.65 7.64 15.81
CA ARG A 42 -6.23 7.46 16.19
C ARG A 42 -5.42 6.63 15.18
N THR A 43 -6.00 5.58 14.57
CA THR A 43 -5.27 4.74 13.59
C THR A 43 -4.91 5.54 12.34
N TYR A 44 -5.85 6.31 11.79
CA TYR A 44 -5.60 7.15 10.62
C TYR A 44 -4.58 8.27 10.91
N PHE A 45 -4.68 8.94 12.07
CA PHE A 45 -3.70 9.97 12.45
C PHE A 45 -2.30 9.39 12.72
N LYS A 46 -2.21 8.14 13.20
CA LYS A 46 -0.92 7.44 13.32
C LYS A 46 -0.30 7.17 11.94
N ALA A 47 -1.11 6.78 10.96
CA ALA A 47 -0.67 6.53 9.59
C ALA A 47 -0.30 7.82 8.83
N ALA A 48 -0.95 8.94 9.13
CA ALA A 48 -0.71 10.24 8.49
C ALA A 48 0.37 11.11 9.16
N LYS A 49 1.13 10.56 10.12
CA LYS A 49 2.25 11.29 10.72
C LYS A 49 3.25 11.70 9.63
N GLY A 50 3.69 12.96 9.66
CA GLY A 50 4.58 13.53 8.65
C GLY A 50 3.87 14.12 7.44
N TYR A 51 2.54 13.99 7.30
CA TYR A 51 1.82 14.66 6.22
C TYR A 51 1.76 16.17 6.46
N GLN A 52 1.79 16.94 5.37
CA GLN A 52 1.82 18.40 5.44
C GLN A 52 0.40 19.00 5.56
N GLY A 53 0.27 20.07 6.35
CA GLY A 53 -0.93 20.90 6.43
C GLY A 53 -2.17 20.16 6.93
N GLY A 54 -3.31 20.37 6.25
CA GLY A 54 -4.59 19.74 6.63
C GLY A 54 -4.53 18.21 6.67
N ARG A 55 -3.67 17.60 5.84
CA ARG A 55 -3.54 16.13 5.69
C ARG A 55 -2.95 15.42 6.92
N SER A 56 -2.45 16.15 7.92
CA SER A 56 -2.07 15.60 9.23
C SER A 56 -2.97 16.04 10.39
N ARG A 57 -3.93 16.95 10.14
CA ARG A 57 -4.74 17.61 11.19
C ARG A 57 -6.25 17.36 11.08
N LEU A 58 -6.81 17.37 9.86
CA LEU A 58 -8.25 17.29 9.63
C LEU A 58 -8.66 15.88 9.22
N LEU A 59 -9.51 15.21 10.02
CA LEU A 59 -9.87 13.79 9.84
C LEU A 59 -10.31 13.44 8.41
N ARG A 60 -11.14 14.28 7.78
CA ARG A 60 -11.61 14.05 6.41
C ARG A 60 -10.45 14.00 5.42
N THR A 61 -9.60 15.02 5.44
CA THR A 61 -8.44 15.10 4.54
C THR A 61 -7.38 14.05 4.86
N VAL A 62 -7.19 13.70 6.13
CA VAL A 62 -6.29 12.63 6.59
C VAL A 62 -6.72 11.29 5.98
N LYS A 63 -8.01 10.95 6.11
CA LYS A 63 -8.55 9.70 5.57
C LYS A 63 -8.35 9.61 4.07
N GLU A 64 -8.73 10.67 3.37
CA GLU A 64 -8.56 10.81 1.92
C GLU A 64 -7.09 10.72 1.45
N ALA A 65 -6.15 11.26 2.23
CA ALA A 65 -4.72 11.20 1.90
C ALA A 65 -4.15 9.80 2.15
N VAL A 66 -4.47 9.19 3.29
CA VAL A 66 -3.98 7.85 3.68
C VAL A 66 -4.48 6.78 2.70
N GLU A 67 -5.75 6.83 2.31
CA GLU A 67 -6.32 5.86 1.37
C GLU A 67 -5.67 5.96 -0.02
N ARG A 68 -5.43 7.18 -0.52
CA ARG A 68 -4.66 7.39 -1.76
C ARG A 68 -3.23 6.88 -1.64
N ALA A 69 -2.57 7.15 -0.52
CA ALA A 69 -1.21 6.68 -0.28
C ALA A 69 -1.10 5.16 -0.25
N TRP A 70 -2.11 4.45 0.28
CA TRP A 70 -2.16 2.98 0.22
C TRP A 70 -2.32 2.45 -1.21
N CYS A 71 -3.16 3.10 -2.02
CA CYS A 71 -3.30 2.76 -3.44
C CYS A 71 -1.98 2.96 -4.19
N TYR A 72 -1.29 4.09 -3.98
CA TYR A 72 0.02 4.34 -4.57
C TYR A 72 1.08 3.36 -4.07
N ALA A 73 1.12 3.05 -2.78
CA ALA A 73 2.05 2.06 -2.25
C ALA A 73 1.88 0.68 -2.91
N TYR A 74 0.64 0.25 -3.14
CA TYR A 74 0.38 -1.01 -3.85
C TYR A 74 0.85 -0.96 -5.31
N ARG A 75 0.48 0.10 -6.04
CA ARG A 75 0.92 0.32 -7.42
C ARG A 75 2.44 0.36 -7.52
N ASP A 76 3.08 1.16 -6.68
CA ASP A 76 4.51 1.47 -6.76
C ASP A 76 5.38 0.29 -6.35
N ARG A 77 4.88 -0.63 -5.50
CA ARG A 77 5.56 -1.94 -5.29
C ARG A 77 5.70 -2.74 -6.58
N LYS A 78 4.72 -2.66 -7.50
CA LYS A 78 4.80 -3.31 -8.82
C LYS A 78 5.68 -2.51 -9.78
N VAL A 79 5.57 -1.18 -9.77
CA VAL A 79 6.32 -0.29 -10.67
C VAL A 79 7.82 -0.28 -10.34
N ARG A 80 8.20 -0.32 -9.06
CA ARG A 80 9.60 -0.36 -8.59
C ARG A 80 10.42 -1.46 -9.27
N LYS A 81 9.83 -2.63 -9.49
CA LYS A 81 10.50 -3.75 -10.20
C LYS A 81 10.86 -3.36 -11.64
N ARG A 82 10.00 -2.59 -12.31
CA ARG A 82 10.22 -2.09 -13.68
C ARG A 82 11.23 -0.95 -13.69
N ASP A 83 11.18 -0.06 -12.70
CA ASP A 83 12.12 1.07 -12.61
C ASP A 83 13.56 0.59 -12.40
N PHE A 84 13.78 -0.37 -11.49
CA PHE A 84 15.10 -0.97 -11.32
C PHE A 84 15.57 -1.69 -12.59
N ARG A 85 14.68 -2.41 -13.27
CA ARG A 85 15.02 -3.06 -14.54
C ARG A 85 15.42 -2.03 -15.61
N ARG A 86 14.70 -0.91 -15.73
CA ARG A 86 15.05 0.20 -16.63
C ARG A 86 16.42 0.76 -16.28
N LEU A 87 16.68 1.02 -15.00
CA LEU A 87 17.99 1.51 -14.53
C LEU A 87 19.12 0.54 -14.89
N TRP A 88 18.95 -0.76 -14.66
CA TRP A 88 19.97 -1.75 -15.01
C TRP A 88 20.24 -1.78 -16.52
N ILE A 89 19.19 -1.68 -17.35
CA ILE A 89 19.34 -1.62 -18.81
C ILE A 89 20.15 -0.39 -19.22
N VAL A 90 19.86 0.78 -18.63
CA VAL A 90 20.61 2.01 -18.93
C VAL A 90 22.08 1.85 -18.55
N ARG A 91 22.37 1.30 -17.37
CA ARG A 91 23.76 1.04 -16.92
C ARG A 91 24.50 0.06 -17.82
N ILE A 92 23.87 -1.07 -18.16
CA ILE A 92 24.46 -2.06 -19.07
C ILE A 92 24.67 -1.45 -20.46
N ASN A 93 23.72 -0.64 -20.95
CA ASN A 93 23.84 -0.02 -22.25
C ASN A 93 25.01 0.99 -22.28
N ALA A 94 25.22 1.77 -21.22
CA ALA A 94 26.39 2.65 -21.12
C ALA A 94 27.69 1.84 -21.19
N ALA A 95 27.84 0.82 -20.35
CA ALA A 95 29.04 -0.03 -20.35
C ALA A 95 29.25 -0.77 -21.68
N ALA A 96 28.19 -1.32 -22.28
CA ALA A 96 28.29 -2.02 -23.57
C ALA A 96 28.74 -1.08 -24.70
N ARG A 97 28.35 0.20 -24.65
CA ARG A 97 28.74 1.20 -25.63
C ARG A 97 30.22 1.55 -25.59
N GLU A 98 30.86 1.47 -24.43
CA GLU A 98 32.31 1.64 -24.28
C GLU A 98 33.09 0.57 -25.09
N PHE A 99 32.50 -0.61 -25.26
CA PHE A 99 33.07 -1.72 -26.06
C PHE A 99 32.52 -1.78 -27.50
N GLY A 100 31.82 -0.72 -27.97
CA GLY A 100 31.26 -0.64 -29.32
C GLY A 100 29.98 -1.47 -29.55
N VAL A 101 29.37 -2.01 -28.50
CA VAL A 101 28.23 -2.95 -28.59
C VAL A 101 26.94 -2.27 -28.16
N SER A 102 25.83 -2.55 -28.86
CA SER A 102 24.50 -2.13 -28.40
C SER A 102 23.90 -3.14 -27.44
N TYR A 103 23.16 -2.66 -26.44
CA TYR A 103 22.47 -3.52 -25.46
C TYR A 103 21.65 -4.67 -26.09
N SER A 104 20.91 -4.39 -27.17
CA SER A 104 20.11 -5.42 -27.85
C SER A 104 20.96 -6.54 -28.45
N LYS A 105 22.11 -6.20 -29.05
CA LYS A 105 23.07 -7.17 -29.58
C LYS A 105 23.67 -8.00 -28.43
N LEU A 106 24.07 -7.36 -27.33
CA LEU A 106 24.60 -8.02 -26.14
C LEU A 106 23.62 -9.06 -25.58
N ILE A 107 22.37 -8.66 -25.32
CA ILE A 107 21.36 -9.58 -24.77
C ILE A 107 21.04 -10.72 -25.75
N GLY A 108 20.99 -10.43 -27.04
CA GLY A 108 20.81 -11.46 -28.07
C GLY A 108 21.95 -12.48 -28.07
N ALA A 109 23.19 -12.00 -27.97
CA ALA A 109 24.38 -12.83 -27.91
C ALA A 109 24.40 -13.70 -26.64
N LEU A 110 24.14 -13.12 -25.46
CA LEU A 110 24.05 -13.85 -24.19
C LEU A 110 23.01 -14.99 -24.23
N LYS A 111 21.87 -14.75 -24.88
CA LYS A 111 20.83 -15.78 -25.06
C LYS A 111 21.30 -16.90 -26.00
N LYS A 112 22.01 -16.57 -27.08
CA LYS A 112 22.56 -17.55 -28.02
C LYS A 112 23.66 -18.41 -27.39
N SER A 113 24.50 -17.82 -26.55
CA SER A 113 25.54 -18.51 -25.77
C SER A 113 25.01 -19.22 -24.52
N ASN A 114 23.69 -19.24 -24.30
CA ASN A 114 23.02 -19.85 -23.14
C ASN A 114 23.52 -19.35 -21.77
N ILE A 115 23.96 -18.09 -21.70
CA ILE A 115 24.43 -17.46 -20.45
C ILE A 115 23.22 -16.86 -19.73
N ILE A 116 22.74 -17.54 -18.69
CA ILE A 116 21.57 -17.13 -17.89
C ILE A 116 22.04 -16.16 -16.80
N LEU A 117 22.36 -14.93 -17.20
CA LEU A 117 22.69 -13.85 -16.27
C LEU A 117 21.55 -12.84 -16.13
N ASP A 118 21.20 -12.57 -14.88
CA ASP A 118 20.25 -11.52 -14.56
C ASP A 118 20.83 -10.13 -14.80
N ARG A 119 19.99 -9.21 -15.28
CA ARG A 119 20.36 -7.81 -15.53
C ARG A 119 20.82 -7.09 -14.27
N LYS A 120 20.33 -7.51 -13.10
CA LYS A 120 20.80 -6.98 -11.82
C LYS A 120 22.28 -7.25 -11.63
N MET A 121 22.70 -8.51 -11.80
CA MET A 121 24.10 -8.92 -11.63
C MET A 121 24.96 -8.36 -12.75
N LEU A 122 24.48 -8.39 -13.99
CA LEU A 122 25.22 -7.82 -15.12
C LEU A 122 25.50 -6.32 -14.94
N ALA A 123 24.53 -5.55 -14.44
CA ALA A 123 24.71 -4.13 -14.15
C ALA A 123 25.66 -3.85 -12.97
N VAL A 124 25.75 -4.76 -12.00
CA VAL A 124 26.71 -4.64 -10.89
C VAL A 124 28.12 -4.95 -11.38
N ILE A 125 28.30 -6.01 -12.15
CA ILE A 125 29.60 -6.38 -12.74
C ILE A 125 30.10 -5.25 -13.64
N ALA A 126 29.24 -4.73 -14.53
CA ALA A 126 29.58 -3.63 -15.42
C ALA A 126 30.07 -2.37 -14.69
N TYR A 127 29.64 -2.13 -13.44
CA TYR A 127 30.08 -1.00 -12.63
C TYR A 127 31.32 -1.31 -11.78
N SER A 128 31.40 -2.53 -11.24
CA SER A 128 32.44 -2.90 -10.27
C SER A 128 33.74 -3.35 -10.93
N ASP A 129 33.66 -4.10 -12.03
CA ASP A 129 34.83 -4.62 -12.72
C ASP A 129 34.58 -4.71 -14.23
N SER A 130 35.20 -3.77 -14.94
CA SER A 130 35.14 -3.67 -16.40
C SER A 130 35.84 -4.86 -17.09
N ASN A 131 36.88 -5.43 -16.48
CA ASN A 131 37.60 -6.57 -17.05
C ASN A 131 36.72 -7.82 -17.07
N THR A 132 36.05 -8.11 -15.96
CA THR A 132 35.09 -9.22 -15.89
C THR A 132 33.94 -9.03 -16.88
N PHE A 133 33.44 -7.79 -17.05
CA PHE A 133 32.41 -7.50 -18.04
C PHE A 133 32.89 -7.74 -19.48
N LYS A 134 34.15 -7.37 -19.80
CA LYS A 134 34.79 -7.66 -21.09
C LYS A 134 34.89 -9.17 -21.34
N SER A 135 35.33 -9.96 -20.37
CA SER A 135 35.36 -11.43 -20.52
C SER A 135 33.98 -12.04 -20.77
N ILE A 136 32.91 -11.45 -20.20
CA ILE A 136 31.53 -11.88 -20.49
C ILE A 136 31.14 -11.54 -21.94
N LEU A 137 31.52 -10.37 -22.45
CA LEU A 137 31.29 -9.97 -23.84
C LEU A 137 31.98 -10.93 -24.83
N GLU A 138 33.22 -11.28 -24.55
CA GLU A 138 34.01 -12.24 -25.34
C GLU A 138 33.36 -13.63 -25.32
N LYS A 139 32.99 -14.14 -24.14
CA LYS A 139 32.28 -15.43 -24.00
C LYS A 139 30.92 -15.44 -24.69
N ALA A 140 30.26 -14.29 -24.79
CA ALA A 140 29.01 -14.17 -25.54
C ALA A 140 29.23 -14.17 -27.06
N GLY A 141 30.47 -14.17 -27.54
CA GLY A 141 30.80 -14.18 -28.98
C GLY A 141 30.55 -12.84 -29.66
N VAL A 142 30.58 -11.74 -28.89
CA VAL A 142 30.38 -10.40 -29.45
C VAL A 142 31.72 -9.85 -29.95
N LYS A 143 31.74 -9.39 -31.22
CA LYS A 143 32.88 -8.65 -31.75
C LYS A 143 32.99 -7.31 -31.03
N ILE A 144 34.00 -7.18 -30.19
CA ILE A 144 34.41 -5.93 -29.55
C ILE A 144 35.09 -5.11 -30.65
N SER A 145 34.67 -3.85 -30.83
CA SER A 145 35.33 -2.89 -31.73
C SER A 145 36.31 -2.03 -30.96
#